data_AF-A0A840KCS3-F1
#
_entry.id   AF-A0A840KCS3-F1
#
_cell.length_a   1.000
_cell.length_b   1.000
_cell.length_c   1.000
_cell.angle_alpha   90.00
_cell.angle_beta   90.00
_cell.angle_gamma   90.00
#
_symmetry.space_group_name_H-M   'P 1'
#
loop_
_entity.id
_entity.type
_entity.pdbx_description
1 polymer ?
#
loop_
_entity_poly.entity_id
_entity_poly.type
_entity_poly.pdbx_seq_one_letter_code
_entity_poly.pdbx_strand_id
1 'polypeptide(L)' 'MKELDVGHYLDIYTLRKEMQEEGITNPSKDIRKFTHEFVEKLENMPLNEKIILKNHSFFDSSGNLIIKFPDNDKW' A
#
# COMPACT_ATOMS: atom_id res chain seq x y z
N MET A 1 19.94 5.50 -1.01
CA MET A 1 18.57 4.96 -1.15
C MET A 1 17.74 5.67 -0.10
N LYS A 2 16.75 6.49 -0.47
CA LYS A 2 15.87 7.12 0.54
C LYS A 2 15.13 5.99 1.27
N GLU A 3 15.02 6.09 2.59
CA GLU A 3 14.20 5.13 3.33
C GLU A 3 12.74 5.25 2.84
N LEU A 4 12.08 4.12 2.60
CA LEU A 4 10.68 4.10 2.18
C LEU A 4 9.82 4.23 3.43
N ASP A 5 9.31 5.44 3.65
CA ASP A 5 8.45 5.77 4.78
C ASP A 5 6.96 5.75 4.39
N VAL A 6 6.10 5.90 5.39
CA VAL A 6 4.64 5.98 5.21
C VAL A 6 4.27 7.04 4.18
N GLY A 7 4.90 8.22 4.22
CA GLY A 7 4.63 9.32 3.28
C GLY A 7 4.89 8.90 1.84
N HIS A 8 6.04 8.28 1.57
CA HIS A 8 6.37 7.78 0.24
C HIS A 8 5.36 6.76 -0.29
N TYR A 9 4.93 5.82 0.55
CA TYR A 9 3.95 4.83 0.15
C TYR A 9 2.55 5.42 0.01
N LEU A 10 2.15 6.35 0.89
CA LEU A 10 0.86 7.02 0.82
C LEU A 10 0.74 7.79 -0.50
N ASP A 11 1.75 8.57 -0.87
CA ASP A 11 1.77 9.31 -2.15
C ASP A 11 1.53 8.38 -3.35
N ILE A 12 2.27 7.26 -3.42
CA ILE A 12 2.18 6.31 -4.53
C ILE A 12 0.81 5.62 -4.57
N TYR A 13 0.32 5.16 -3.42
CA TYR A 13 -0.90 4.36 -3.37
C TYR A 13 -2.17 5.20 -3.45
N THR A 14 -2.13 6.46 -3.01
CA THR A 14 -3.18 7.44 -3.27
C THR A 14 -3.31 7.70 -4.77
N LEU A 15 -2.20 7.98 -5.47
CA LEU A 15 -2.24 8.13 -6.93
C LEU A 15 -2.77 6.87 -7.63
N ARG A 16 -2.34 5.68 -7.20
CA ARG A 16 -2.86 4.42 -7.74
C ARG A 16 -4.36 4.27 -7.50
N LYS A 17 -4.85 4.63 -6.31
CA LYS A 17 -6.28 4.59 -5.98
C LYS A 17 -7.06 5.51 -6.92
N GLU A 18 -6.64 6.76 -7.08
CA GLU A 18 -7.26 7.73 -7.99
C GLU A 18 -7.32 7.21 -9.43
N MET A 19 -6.21 6.69 -9.97
CA MET A 19 -6.18 6.09 -11.30
C MET A 19 -7.12 4.87 -11.46
N GLN A 20 -7.39 4.13 -10.39
CA GLN A 20 -8.34 3.00 -10.40
C GLN A 20 -9.80 3.47 -10.35
N GLU A 21 -10.06 4.55 -9.60
CA GLU A 21 -11.38 5.17 -9.47
C GLU A 21 -11.78 5.89 -10.76
N GLU A 22 -10.85 6.59 -11.40
CA GLU A 22 -11.03 7.23 -12.72
C GLU A 22 -11.10 6.24 -13.88
N GLY A 23 -10.81 4.96 -13.64
CA GLY A 23 -10.81 3.93 -14.67
C GLY A 23 -9.64 3.98 -15.65
N ILE A 24 -8.59 4.79 -15.35
CA ILE A 24 -7.33 4.82 -16.11
C ILE A 24 -6.64 3.46 -16.04
N THR A 25 -6.68 2.82 -14.87
CA THR A 25 -6.21 1.44 -14.68
C THR A 25 -7.38 0.52 -14.40
N ASN A 26 -7.22 -0.77 -14.74
CA ASN A 26 -8.26 -1.77 -14.51
C ASN A 26 -7.72 -3.03 -13.82
N PRO A 27 -7.33 -2.94 -12.54
CA PRO A 27 -6.85 -4.10 -11.81
C PRO A 27 -8.01 -4.99 -11.32
N SER A 28 -7.67 -6.18 -10.81
CA SER A 28 -8.61 -7.12 -10.20
C SER A 28 -9.37 -6.47 -9.03
N LYS A 29 -10.52 -7.04 -8.66
CA LYS A 29 -11.28 -6.57 -7.48
C LYS A 29 -10.45 -6.66 -6.19
N ASP A 30 -9.61 -7.68 -6.09
CA ASP A 30 -8.75 -7.91 -4.93
C ASP A 30 -7.66 -6.84 -4.83
N ILE A 31 -7.06 -6.43 -5.94
CA ILE A 31 -6.09 -5.32 -5.96
C ILE A 31 -6.75 -3.98 -5.70
N ARG A 32 -7.96 -3.74 -6.22
CA ARG A 32 -8.72 -2.52 -5.88
C ARG A 32 -8.95 -2.45 -4.38
N LYS A 33 -9.44 -3.53 -3.77
CA LYS A 33 -9.65 -3.63 -2.33
C LYS A 33 -8.35 -3.43 -1.55
N PHE A 34 -7.28 -4.11 -1.93
CA PHE A 34 -5.95 -3.95 -1.34
C PHE A 34 -5.48 -2.50 -1.37
N THR A 35 -5.61 -1.82 -2.51
CA THR A 35 -5.18 -0.44 -2.69
C THR A 35 -5.94 0.50 -1.76
N HIS A 36 -7.27 0.35 -1.66
CA HIS A 36 -8.10 1.16 -0.77
C HIS A 36 -7.74 0.93 0.71
N GLU A 37 -7.69 -0.33 1.15
CA GLU A 37 -7.35 -0.67 2.53
C GLU A 37 -5.94 -0.22 2.91
N PHE A 38 -5.00 -0.28 1.97
CA PHE A 38 -3.64 0.17 2.25
C PHE A 38 -3.56 1.67 2.44
N VAL A 39 -4.20 2.47 1.56
CA VAL A 39 -4.28 3.93 1.71
C VAL A 39 -4.91 4.32 3.05
N GLU A 40 -6.05 3.73 3.41
CA GLU A 40 -6.74 4.01 4.69
C GLU A 40 -5.84 3.71 5.90
N LYS A 41 -5.07 2.62 5.86
CA LYS A 41 -4.12 2.29 6.93
C LYS A 41 -2.99 3.31 7.02
N LEU A 42 -2.41 3.70 5.89
CA LEU A 42 -1.29 4.65 5.84
C LEU A 42 -1.70 6.06 6.28
N GLU A 43 -2.91 6.51 5.97
CA GLU A 43 -3.44 7.82 6.42
C GLU A 43 -3.48 7.96 7.95
N ASN A 44 -3.53 6.83 8.67
CA ASN A 44 -3.56 6.79 10.13
C ASN A 44 -2.17 6.55 10.77
N MET A 45 -1.08 6.57 9.99
CA MET A 45 0.28 6.34 10.47
C MET A 45 1.15 7.62 10.40
N PRO A 46 2.21 7.74 11.22
CA PRO A 46 3.16 8.84 11.11
C PRO A 46 3.90 8.82 9.77
N LEU A 47 3.88 9.93 9.02
CA LEU A 47 4.42 9.99 7.65
C LEU A 47 5.91 9.63 7.54
N ASN A 48 6.68 9.87 8.59
CA ASN A 48 8.11 9.55 8.64
C ASN A 48 8.41 8.14 9.20
N GLU A 49 7.38 7.36 9.54
CA GLU A 49 7.57 6.00 10.00
C GLU A 49 8.05 5.11 8.85
N LYS A 50 9.05 4.28 9.13
CA LYS A 50 9.61 3.34 8.17
C LYS A 50 8.65 2.19 7.88
N ILE A 51 8.50 1.86 6.61
CA ILE A 51 7.78 0.67 6.17
C ILE A 51 8.77 -0.42 5.76
N ILE A 52 8.52 -1.64 6.23
CA ILE A 52 9.32 -2.82 5.94
C ILE A 52 8.52 -3.71 4.99
N LEU A 53 9.05 -3.93 3.79
CA LEU A 53 8.51 -4.89 2.83
C LEU A 53 9.24 -6.23 2.97
N LYS A 54 8.53 -7.29 3.37
CA LYS A 54 9.04 -8.67 3.39
C LYS A 54 7.92 -9.66 3.08
N ASN A 55 8.23 -10.78 2.43
CA ASN A 55 7.26 -11.86 2.17
C ASN A 55 5.92 -11.38 1.59
N HIS A 56 5.96 -10.53 0.56
CA HIS A 56 4.76 -9.95 -0.08
C HIS A 56 3.81 -9.22 0.90
N SER A 57 4.38 -8.65 1.95
CA SER A 57 3.62 -8.02 3.03
C SER A 57 4.34 -6.77 3.54
N PHE A 58 3.55 -5.79 3.96
CA PHE A 58 4.01 -4.52 4.50
C PHE A 58 3.90 -4.54 6.01
N PHE A 59 4.97 -4.15 6.68
CA PHE A 59 5.06 -4.07 8.13
C PHE A 59 5.48 -2.67 8.56
N ASP A 60 5.07 -2.29 9.76
CA ASP A 60 5.54 -1.07 10.41
C ASP A 60 6.96 -1.25 10.98
N SER A 61 7.49 -0.18 11.57
CA SER A 61 8.85 -0.18 12.14
C SER A 61 9.00 -1.12 13.35
N SER A 62 7.89 -1.44 14.00
CA SER A 62 7.82 -2.38 15.14
C SER A 62 7.65 -3.84 14.69
N GLY A 63 7.50 -4.08 13.39
CA GLY A 63 7.30 -5.42 12.82
C GLY A 63 5.85 -5.90 12.84
N ASN A 64 4.87 -5.04 13.14
CA ASN A 64 3.46 -5.37 13.02
C ASN A 64 3.02 -5.37 11.57
N LEU A 65 2.13 -6.29 11.20
CA LEU A 65 1.60 -6.39 9.85
C LEU A 65 0.63 -5.23 9.57
N ILE A 66 0.93 -4.44 8.53
CA ILE A 66 0.03 -3.41 8.02
C ILE A 66 -0.99 -4.07 7.08
N ILE A 67 -0.50 -4.67 6.00
CA ILE A 67 -1.30 -5.34 4.97
C ILE A 67 -0.45 -6.37 4.20
N LYS A 68 -1.10 -7.37 3.59
CA LYS A 68 -0.50 -8.39 2.72
C LYS A 68 -1.08 -8.27 1.32
N PHE A 69 -0.27 -8.50 0.29
CA PHE A 69 -0.78 -8.61 -1.08
C PHE A 69 -1.76 -9.79 -1.23
N PRO A 70 -2.80 -9.67 -2.07
CA PRO A 70 -3.73 -10.78 -2.30
C PRO A 70 -3.02 -11.96 -2.96
N ASP A 71 -3.33 -13.18 -2.51
CA ASP A 71 -2.67 -14.43 -2.94
C ASP A 71 -2.99 -14.81 -4.40
N ASN A 72 -4.04 -14.23 -4.99
CA ASN A 72 -4.56 -14.61 -6.29
C ASN A 72 -4.01 -13.80 -7.47
N ASP A 73 -3.27 -12.72 -7.23
CA ASP A 73 -2.63 -11.97 -8.30
C ASP A 73 -1.25 -12.56 -8.57
N LYS A 74 -1.14 -13.27 -9.71
CA LYS A 74 0.14 -13.66 -10.29
C LYS A 74 0.76 -12.39 -10.89
N TRP A 75 1.81 -11.89 -10.25
CA TRP A 75 2.59 -10.73 -10.67
C TRP A 75 3.49 -11.07 -11.86
#